data_AF-A0AAN8IN97-F1
#
_entry.id   AF-A0AAN8IN97-F1
#
_cell.length_a   1.000
_cell.length_b   1.000
_cell.length_c   1.000
_cell.angle_alpha   90.00
_cell.angle_beta   90.00
_cell.angle_gamma   90.00
#
_symmetry.space_group_name_H-M   'P 1'
#
loop_
_entity.id
_entity.type
_entity.pdbx_description
1 polymer ?
#
loop_
_entity_poly.entity_id
_entity_poly.type
_entity_poly.pdbx_seq_one_letter_code
_entity_poly.pdbx_strand_id
1 'polypeptide(L)'
;MQSKFSASVRLAEYLSPKKESSNPTNISSFSDDAYSFGKLIEFVLDSCDSEGESIRSLREIAVQLTNEDPAQRTQLSSLLGHPALSNSLIQIIEFCNTIHLKTDDEKDEFFGAIVPRLRSIPADVVARRLCRLLLSRYVLLEARSQAKLYPALLVPAEDGDGILPRSHFQHRMVPEILRLFKVRESAVRTVLLSHFHLYARYIAHERLVGFVTDEVFHGCHDSDNHLVAASLRALAILVEIAGADAVCPWPISKIFANGSPLHEHRISNIVRDDNIKTWSDEEIADWNNDPSWSADWKADDKPSYELESEAATQSCEPESEAVTQSPSPVKFPTSTLNTSSTLVSKKSIGSEFEISVSTQRSLEDDLLADLTPNITTTSLIEQLSSLQNTVNAISAAKKVPLKFAMVETAEEAEGWEENVDENLTSIEDVGMKEVK
;
A
#
# COMPACT_ATOMS: atom_id res chain seq x y z
N MET A 1 -43.03 -26.53 -4.66
CA MET A 1 -42.90 -25.87 -3.35
C MET A 1 -43.49 -24.48 -3.47
N GLN A 2 -44.29 -24.01 -2.51
CA GLN A 2 -44.63 -22.59 -2.41
C GLN A 2 -43.50 -21.85 -1.70
N SER A 3 -43.22 -20.62 -2.11
CA SER A 3 -42.19 -19.81 -1.49
C SER A 3 -42.63 -19.23 -0.15
N LYS A 4 -41.65 -19.00 0.74
CA LYS A 4 -41.85 -18.27 2.00
C LYS A 4 -41.63 -16.76 1.85
N PHE A 5 -41.04 -16.30 0.74
CA PHE A 5 -40.70 -14.89 0.55
C PHE A 5 -41.95 -14.01 0.42
N SER A 6 -42.78 -14.27 -0.59
CA SER A 6 -44.11 -13.61 -0.75
C SER A 6 -44.99 -13.73 0.50
N ALA A 7 -44.93 -14.85 1.24
CA ALA A 7 -45.66 -15.02 2.50
C ALA A 7 -45.17 -14.12 3.66
N SER A 8 -43.97 -13.54 3.56
CA SER A 8 -43.42 -12.61 4.57
C SER A 8 -43.81 -11.14 4.32
N VAL A 9 -44.33 -10.83 3.11
CA VAL A 9 -44.72 -9.48 2.70
C VAL A 9 -46.03 -9.08 3.40
N ARG A 10 -45.97 -8.03 4.22
CA ARG A 10 -47.11 -7.56 5.04
C ARG A 10 -47.92 -6.42 4.42
N LEU A 11 -47.32 -5.67 3.50
CA LEU A 11 -47.93 -4.51 2.85
C LEU A 11 -48.69 -4.94 1.59
N ALA A 12 -49.99 -4.59 1.51
CA ALA A 12 -50.89 -5.11 0.49
C ALA A 12 -50.52 -4.69 -0.94
N GLU A 13 -49.88 -3.54 -1.13
CA GLU A 13 -49.44 -3.02 -2.43
C GLU A 13 -48.25 -3.80 -3.05
N TYR A 14 -47.53 -4.56 -2.23
CA TYR A 14 -46.43 -5.44 -2.67
C TYR A 14 -46.89 -6.89 -2.92
N LEU A 15 -48.14 -7.22 -2.57
CA LEU A 15 -48.71 -8.56 -2.79
C LEU A 15 -49.26 -8.70 -4.20
N SER A 16 -49.04 -9.87 -4.79
CA SER A 16 -49.62 -10.21 -6.09
C SER A 16 -51.15 -10.15 -6.06
N PRO A 17 -51.82 -9.54 -7.06
CA PRO A 17 -53.28 -9.52 -7.12
C PRO A 17 -53.87 -10.93 -7.13
N LYS A 18 -54.71 -11.25 -6.14
CA LYS A 18 -55.42 -12.53 -6.06
C LYS A 18 -56.46 -12.62 -7.18
N LYS A 19 -56.11 -13.27 -8.30
CA LYS A 19 -57.06 -13.61 -9.36
C LYS A 19 -57.75 -14.93 -9.06
N GLU A 20 -59.05 -14.87 -8.85
CA GLU A 20 -59.94 -16.02 -9.07
C GLU A 20 -59.93 -16.35 -10.58
N SER A 21 -59.88 -17.64 -10.94
CA SER A 21 -59.98 -18.16 -12.32
C SER A 21 -58.82 -17.88 -13.31
N SER A 22 -57.62 -18.39 -13.02
CA SER A 22 -56.64 -18.74 -14.07
C SER A 22 -56.30 -20.24 -14.03
N ASN A 23 -56.08 -20.85 -15.21
CA ASN A 23 -55.75 -22.28 -15.30
C ASN A 23 -54.41 -22.56 -14.60
N PRO A 24 -54.36 -23.42 -13.57
CA PRO A 24 -53.19 -23.56 -12.70
C PRO A 24 -51.99 -24.26 -13.36
N THR A 25 -52.13 -24.75 -14.59
CA THR A 25 -51.16 -25.61 -15.28
C THR A 25 -49.95 -24.89 -15.88
N ASN A 26 -49.89 -23.55 -15.90
CA ASN A 26 -48.82 -22.80 -16.57
C ASN A 26 -48.24 -21.63 -15.75
N ILE A 27 -48.52 -21.57 -14.45
CA ILE A 27 -48.01 -20.51 -13.56
C ILE A 27 -46.77 -21.02 -12.83
N SER A 28 -45.66 -20.28 -12.93
CA SER A 28 -44.43 -20.58 -12.17
C SER A 28 -44.69 -20.53 -10.66
N SER A 29 -44.17 -21.49 -9.90
CA SER A 29 -44.29 -21.52 -8.43
C SER A 29 -43.63 -20.33 -7.71
N PHE A 30 -42.84 -19.53 -8.45
CA PHE A 30 -42.17 -18.32 -7.98
C PHE A 30 -42.77 -17.04 -8.61
N SER A 31 -43.92 -17.13 -9.28
CA SER A 31 -44.55 -15.99 -9.96
C SER A 31 -44.94 -14.85 -9.00
N ASP A 32 -45.30 -15.16 -7.75
CA ASP A 32 -45.61 -14.15 -6.73
C ASP A 32 -44.35 -13.55 -6.09
N ASP A 33 -43.25 -14.31 -6.02
CA ASP A 33 -41.94 -13.77 -5.62
C ASP A 33 -41.38 -12.84 -6.69
N ALA A 34 -41.55 -13.20 -7.97
CA ALA A 34 -41.21 -12.33 -9.11
C ALA A 34 -41.94 -10.99 -8.99
N TYR A 35 -43.27 -11.01 -8.78
CA TYR A 35 -44.06 -9.80 -8.56
C TYR A 35 -43.55 -8.99 -7.35
N SER A 36 -43.34 -9.64 -6.22
CA SER A 36 -42.86 -9.01 -4.98
C SER A 36 -41.48 -8.36 -5.16
N PHE A 37 -40.58 -9.00 -5.92
CA PHE A 37 -39.26 -8.47 -6.27
C PHE A 37 -39.35 -7.29 -7.25
N GLY A 38 -40.25 -7.34 -8.24
CA GLY A 38 -40.54 -6.21 -9.11
C GLY A 38 -41.02 -4.98 -8.32
N LYS A 39 -41.92 -5.18 -7.35
CA LYS A 39 -42.38 -4.11 -6.43
C LYS A 39 -41.27 -3.58 -5.51
N LEU A 40 -40.32 -4.43 -5.11
CA LEU A 40 -39.13 -3.97 -4.38
C LEU A 40 -38.24 -3.07 -5.27
N ILE A 41 -38.07 -3.41 -6.56
CA ILE A 41 -37.34 -2.57 -7.51
C ILE A 41 -38.04 -1.22 -7.68
N GLU A 42 -39.36 -1.18 -7.92
CA GLU A 42 -40.12 0.08 -8.02
C GLU A 42 -39.90 0.97 -6.79
N PHE A 43 -40.09 0.43 -5.59
CA PHE A 43 -39.91 1.16 -4.33
C PHE A 43 -38.49 1.74 -4.15
N VAL A 44 -37.46 1.00 -4.53
CA VAL A 44 -36.07 1.50 -4.46
C VAL A 44 -35.83 2.58 -5.52
N LEU A 45 -36.38 2.44 -6.73
CA LEU A 45 -36.23 3.42 -7.80
C LEU A 45 -36.99 4.72 -7.53
N ASP A 46 -38.12 4.69 -6.81
CA ASP A 46 -38.84 5.89 -6.39
C ASP A 46 -38.05 6.75 -5.39
N SER A 47 -36.98 6.19 -4.80
CA SER A 47 -36.00 6.91 -3.96
C SER A 47 -34.72 7.30 -4.72
N CYS A 48 -34.65 7.14 -6.05
CA CYS A 48 -33.49 7.45 -6.87
C CYS A 48 -33.73 8.62 -7.83
N ASP A 49 -33.09 9.76 -7.57
CA ASP A 49 -33.14 10.96 -8.43
C ASP A 49 -32.34 10.84 -9.75
N SER A 50 -31.91 9.63 -10.15
CA SER A 50 -30.96 9.41 -11.25
C SER A 50 -31.60 8.70 -12.43
N GLU A 51 -31.35 9.20 -13.65
CA GLU A 51 -32.01 8.75 -14.89
C GLU A 51 -31.05 8.03 -15.85
N GLY A 52 -30.18 7.18 -15.29
CA GLY A 52 -29.20 6.38 -16.04
C GLY A 52 -29.82 5.18 -16.78
N GLU A 53 -29.10 4.65 -17.78
CA GLU A 53 -29.54 3.50 -18.57
C GLU A 53 -29.83 2.26 -17.71
N SER A 54 -28.97 1.96 -16.73
CA SER A 54 -29.22 0.88 -15.77
C SER A 54 -30.52 1.06 -14.97
N ILE A 55 -30.92 2.29 -14.66
CA ILE A 55 -32.15 2.60 -13.92
C ILE A 55 -33.38 2.41 -14.82
N ARG A 56 -33.30 2.81 -16.09
CA ARG A 56 -34.34 2.52 -17.09
C ARG A 56 -34.51 1.01 -17.27
N SER A 57 -33.40 0.28 -17.42
CA SER A 57 -33.43 -1.18 -17.49
C SER A 57 -34.01 -1.83 -16.22
N LEU A 58 -33.71 -1.32 -15.02
CA LEU A 58 -34.35 -1.80 -13.78
C LEU A 58 -35.85 -1.53 -13.78
N ARG A 59 -36.30 -0.36 -14.28
CA ARG A 59 -37.73 -0.02 -14.41
C ARG A 59 -38.44 -0.95 -15.42
N GLU A 60 -37.79 -1.30 -16.53
CA GLU A 60 -38.31 -2.28 -17.49
C GLU A 60 -38.40 -3.70 -16.88
N ILE A 61 -37.38 -4.13 -16.15
CA ILE A 61 -37.39 -5.40 -15.40
C ILE A 61 -38.53 -5.42 -14.38
N ALA A 62 -38.73 -4.33 -13.64
CA ALA A 62 -39.83 -4.20 -12.69
C ALA A 62 -41.18 -4.42 -13.37
N VAL A 63 -41.47 -3.71 -14.47
CA VAL A 63 -42.73 -3.86 -15.24
C VAL A 63 -42.95 -5.29 -15.72
N GLN A 64 -41.90 -5.97 -16.20
CA GLN A 64 -41.98 -7.37 -16.63
C GLN A 64 -42.26 -8.33 -15.46
N LEU A 65 -41.68 -8.06 -14.29
CA LEU A 65 -41.90 -8.84 -13.07
C LEU A 65 -43.28 -8.59 -12.44
N THR A 66 -43.80 -7.37 -12.51
CA THR A 66 -45.10 -6.98 -11.94
C THR A 66 -46.27 -7.15 -12.91
N ASN A 67 -46.13 -7.94 -13.97
CA ASN A 67 -47.20 -8.20 -14.92
C ASN A 67 -48.47 -8.74 -14.22
N GLU A 68 -49.64 -8.23 -14.61
CA GLU A 68 -50.92 -8.64 -14.05
C GLU A 68 -51.28 -10.11 -14.33
N ASP A 69 -50.74 -10.72 -15.39
CA ASP A 69 -50.87 -12.15 -15.66
C ASP A 69 -49.67 -12.91 -15.05
N PRO A 70 -49.89 -13.76 -14.02
CA PRO A 70 -48.84 -14.58 -13.42
C PRO A 70 -48.10 -15.50 -14.40
N ALA A 71 -48.69 -15.83 -15.56
CA ALA A 71 -48.06 -16.65 -16.59
C ALA A 71 -47.14 -15.83 -17.54
N GLN A 72 -47.28 -14.50 -17.58
CA GLN A 72 -46.47 -13.60 -18.42
C GLN A 72 -45.34 -12.90 -17.65
N ARG A 73 -45.19 -13.16 -16.35
CA ARG A 73 -44.11 -12.60 -15.53
C ARG A 73 -42.77 -13.24 -15.90
N THR A 74 -41.74 -12.41 -16.07
CA THR A 74 -40.37 -12.86 -16.29
C THR A 74 -39.88 -13.71 -15.11
N GLN A 75 -39.15 -14.80 -15.41
CA GLN A 75 -38.59 -15.67 -14.38
C GLN A 75 -37.37 -15.02 -13.72
N LEU A 76 -37.26 -15.08 -12.39
CA LEU A 76 -36.10 -14.53 -11.67
C LEU A 76 -34.76 -15.11 -12.13
N SER A 77 -34.74 -16.37 -12.59
CA SER A 77 -33.56 -17.05 -13.13
C SER A 77 -32.98 -16.36 -14.38
N SER A 78 -33.80 -15.76 -15.25
CA SER A 78 -33.31 -15.05 -16.44
C SER A 78 -32.71 -13.68 -16.11
N LEU A 79 -32.83 -13.21 -14.86
CA LEU A 79 -32.25 -11.93 -14.42
C LEU A 79 -30.84 -12.07 -13.83
N LEU A 80 -30.37 -13.29 -13.53
CA LEU A 80 -29.09 -13.53 -12.84
C LEU A 80 -27.86 -12.92 -13.54
N GLY A 81 -27.89 -12.81 -14.88
CA GLY A 81 -26.84 -12.19 -15.67
C GLY A 81 -27.18 -10.79 -16.19
N HIS A 82 -28.27 -10.16 -15.73
CA HIS A 82 -28.75 -8.92 -16.34
C HIS A 82 -27.82 -7.73 -16.03
N PRO A 83 -27.33 -6.97 -17.03
CA PRO A 83 -26.37 -5.88 -16.79
C PRO A 83 -26.83 -4.84 -15.78
N ALA A 84 -28.13 -4.53 -15.75
CA ALA A 84 -28.71 -3.58 -14.78
C ALA A 84 -28.58 -4.03 -13.30
N LEU A 85 -28.37 -5.32 -13.04
CA LEU A 85 -28.12 -5.89 -11.71
C LEU A 85 -26.62 -6.14 -11.43
N SER A 86 -25.75 -5.96 -12.43
CA SER A 86 -24.30 -6.08 -12.29
C SER A 86 -23.64 -4.70 -12.29
N ASN A 87 -22.88 -4.40 -11.23
CA ASN A 87 -22.19 -3.12 -11.10
C ASN A 87 -20.80 -3.32 -10.49
N SER A 88 -19.95 -2.29 -10.59
CA SER A 88 -18.56 -2.36 -10.11
C SER A 88 -18.46 -2.69 -8.61
N LEU A 89 -19.40 -2.25 -7.78
CA LEU A 89 -19.42 -2.58 -6.36
C LEU A 89 -19.60 -4.09 -6.13
N ILE A 90 -20.57 -4.73 -6.78
CA ILE A 90 -20.81 -6.17 -6.67
C ILE A 90 -19.61 -6.96 -7.17
N GLN A 91 -19.08 -6.59 -8.34
CA GLN A 91 -17.92 -7.25 -8.95
C GLN A 91 -16.65 -7.12 -8.08
N ILE A 92 -16.44 -5.99 -7.41
CA ILE A 92 -15.33 -5.81 -6.46
C ILE A 92 -15.54 -6.69 -5.23
N ILE A 93 -16.75 -6.77 -4.69
CA ILE A 93 -17.06 -7.63 -3.53
C ILE A 93 -16.82 -9.10 -3.87
N GLU A 94 -17.34 -9.56 -5.00
CA GLU A 94 -17.16 -10.94 -5.48
C GLU A 94 -15.69 -11.28 -5.70
N PHE A 95 -14.93 -10.39 -6.36
CA PHE A 95 -13.51 -10.60 -6.59
C PHE A 95 -12.73 -10.68 -5.26
N CYS A 96 -12.95 -9.75 -4.33
CA CYS A 96 -12.26 -9.77 -3.03
C CYS A 96 -12.59 -11.03 -2.21
N ASN A 97 -13.83 -11.51 -2.25
CA ASN A 97 -14.24 -12.74 -1.57
C ASN A 97 -13.64 -14.01 -2.21
N THR A 98 -13.39 -14.00 -3.52
CA THR A 98 -12.91 -15.16 -4.30
C THR A 98 -11.44 -15.06 -4.72
N ILE A 99 -10.69 -14.05 -4.24
CA ILE A 99 -9.32 -13.71 -4.66
C ILE A 99 -8.31 -14.87 -4.63
N HIS A 100 -8.53 -15.85 -3.74
CA HIS A 100 -7.69 -17.05 -3.61
C HIS A 100 -7.91 -18.09 -4.73
N LEU A 101 -9.02 -17.99 -5.47
CA LEU A 101 -9.34 -18.80 -6.65
C LEU A 101 -8.91 -18.13 -7.96
N LYS A 102 -8.41 -16.89 -7.89
CA LYS A 102 -8.09 -16.06 -9.07
C LYS A 102 -6.69 -16.31 -9.59
N THR A 103 -6.56 -16.36 -10.91
CA THR A 103 -5.26 -16.45 -11.58
C THR A 103 -4.46 -15.16 -11.39
N ASP A 104 -3.15 -15.23 -11.65
CA ASP A 104 -2.29 -14.04 -11.63
C ASP A 104 -2.73 -13.00 -12.68
N ASP A 105 -3.17 -13.43 -13.86
CA ASP A 105 -3.69 -12.54 -14.91
C ASP A 105 -4.98 -11.83 -14.47
N GLU A 106 -5.94 -12.56 -13.88
CA GLU A 106 -7.18 -11.97 -13.33
C GLU A 106 -6.87 -10.93 -12.23
N LYS A 107 -5.85 -11.20 -11.39
CA LYS A 107 -5.40 -10.27 -10.36
C LYS A 107 -4.73 -9.04 -10.96
N ASP A 108 -3.89 -9.20 -11.98
CA ASP A 108 -3.22 -8.07 -12.61
C ASP A 108 -4.17 -7.15 -13.36
N GLU A 109 -5.19 -7.70 -14.03
CA GLU A 109 -6.31 -6.94 -14.61
C GLU A 109 -7.10 -6.22 -13.51
N PHE A 110 -7.54 -6.94 -12.47
CA PHE A 110 -8.34 -6.38 -11.40
C PHE A 110 -7.64 -5.22 -10.68
N PHE A 111 -6.41 -5.43 -10.19
CA PHE A 111 -5.66 -4.40 -9.49
C PHE A 111 -5.10 -3.32 -10.43
N GLY A 112 -5.01 -3.58 -11.74
CA GLY A 112 -4.75 -2.55 -12.75
C GLY A 112 -5.90 -1.55 -12.90
N ALA A 113 -7.15 -2.01 -12.75
CA ALA A 113 -8.35 -1.19 -12.90
C ALA A 113 -9.06 -0.79 -11.59
N ILE A 114 -8.59 -1.25 -10.42
CA ILE A 114 -9.33 -1.10 -9.16
C ILE A 114 -9.54 0.35 -8.72
N VAL A 115 -8.51 1.20 -8.83
CA VAL A 115 -8.59 2.61 -8.37
C VAL A 115 -9.64 3.42 -9.14
N PRO A 116 -9.66 3.46 -10.49
CA PRO A 116 -10.73 4.16 -11.22
C PRO A 116 -12.11 3.54 -10.98
N ARG A 117 -12.22 2.22 -10.79
CA ARG A 117 -13.49 1.54 -10.44
C ARG A 117 -13.98 1.88 -9.04
N LEU A 118 -13.10 2.18 -8.09
CA LEU A 118 -13.48 2.65 -6.76
C LEU A 118 -13.89 4.12 -6.80
N ARG A 119 -13.23 4.96 -7.61
CA ARG A 119 -13.59 6.39 -7.80
C ARG A 119 -14.92 6.60 -8.53
N SER A 120 -15.39 5.64 -9.33
CA SER A 120 -16.72 5.71 -9.97
C SER A 120 -17.88 5.29 -9.04
N ILE A 121 -17.58 4.73 -7.87
CA ILE A 121 -18.59 4.39 -6.84
C ILE A 121 -18.70 5.57 -5.87
N PRO A 122 -19.91 5.98 -5.43
CA PRO A 122 -20.07 7.03 -4.42
C PRO A 122 -19.23 6.75 -3.17
N ALA A 123 -18.42 7.73 -2.74
CA ALA A 123 -17.40 7.53 -1.70
C ALA A 123 -17.97 6.98 -0.37
N ASP A 124 -19.18 7.38 0.00
CA ASP A 124 -19.92 6.88 1.16
C ASP A 124 -20.25 5.37 1.07
N VAL A 125 -20.55 4.88 -0.14
CA VAL A 125 -20.78 3.45 -0.42
C VAL A 125 -19.46 2.68 -0.33
N VAL A 126 -18.36 3.21 -0.89
CA VAL A 126 -17.01 2.63 -0.72
C VAL A 126 -16.64 2.57 0.76
N ALA A 127 -16.84 3.67 1.50
CA ALA A 127 -16.48 3.79 2.90
C ALA A 127 -17.27 2.83 3.81
N ARG A 128 -18.58 2.65 3.55
CA ARG A 128 -19.42 1.72 4.33
C ARG A 128 -19.25 0.25 3.95
N ARG A 129 -19.09 -0.07 2.66
CA ARG A 129 -19.16 -1.47 2.17
C ARG A 129 -17.83 -2.09 1.79
N LEU A 130 -16.82 -1.28 1.46
CA LEU A 130 -15.56 -1.78 0.90
C LEU A 130 -14.35 -1.60 1.83
N CYS A 131 -14.30 -0.60 2.72
CA CYS A 131 -13.15 -0.38 3.62
C CYS A 131 -12.64 -1.66 4.30
N ARG A 132 -13.51 -2.38 5.03
CA ARG A 132 -13.14 -3.63 5.71
C ARG A 132 -12.75 -4.75 4.74
N LEU A 133 -13.39 -4.83 3.57
CA LEU A 133 -13.17 -5.90 2.61
C LEU A 133 -11.85 -5.72 1.84
N LEU A 134 -11.55 -4.49 1.43
CA LEU A 134 -10.26 -4.11 0.83
C LEU A 134 -9.10 -4.22 1.84
N LEU A 135 -9.39 -4.14 3.14
CA LEU A 135 -8.47 -4.40 4.25
C LEU A 135 -8.54 -5.84 4.81
N SER A 136 -9.22 -6.76 4.10
CA SER A 136 -9.26 -8.18 4.50
C SER A 136 -7.91 -8.86 4.26
N ARG A 137 -7.58 -9.90 5.05
CA ARG A 137 -6.27 -10.60 5.02
C ARG A 137 -5.77 -10.88 3.60
N TYR A 138 -6.57 -11.54 2.77
CA TYR A 138 -6.16 -11.97 1.43
C TYR A 138 -5.95 -10.81 0.47
N VAL A 139 -6.70 -9.71 0.61
CA VAL A 139 -6.48 -8.50 -0.18
C VAL A 139 -5.25 -7.76 0.35
N LEU A 140 -5.06 -7.64 1.68
CA LEU A 140 -3.93 -6.97 2.32
C LEU A 140 -2.58 -7.61 1.98
N LEU A 141 -2.51 -8.93 1.96
CA LEU A 141 -1.27 -9.68 1.69
C LEU A 141 -0.97 -9.90 0.20
N GLU A 142 -1.88 -9.54 -0.71
CA GLU A 142 -1.64 -9.60 -2.15
C GLU A 142 -0.71 -8.46 -2.60
N ALA A 143 0.47 -8.78 -3.13
CA ALA A 143 1.51 -7.81 -3.48
C ALA A 143 1.02 -6.72 -4.46
N ARG A 144 0.11 -7.08 -5.38
CA ARG A 144 -0.49 -6.14 -6.34
C ARG A 144 -1.35 -5.07 -5.68
N SER A 145 -2.01 -5.39 -4.56
CA SER A 145 -2.78 -4.41 -3.80
C SER A 145 -1.86 -3.39 -3.11
N GLN A 146 -0.71 -3.85 -2.61
CA GLN A 146 0.28 -3.00 -1.94
C GLN A 146 0.90 -2.00 -2.91
N ALA A 147 1.15 -2.42 -4.16
CA ALA A 147 1.65 -1.54 -5.20
C ALA A 147 0.57 -0.64 -5.84
N LYS A 148 -0.62 -1.18 -6.15
CA LYS A 148 -1.63 -0.52 -7.01
C LYS A 148 -2.85 0.05 -6.26
N LEU A 149 -3.20 -0.46 -5.08
CA LEU A 149 -4.40 -0.07 -4.32
C LEU A 149 -4.08 0.81 -3.09
N TYR A 150 -3.21 0.36 -2.18
CA TYR A 150 -2.99 1.07 -0.91
C TYR A 150 -2.41 2.49 -1.02
N PRO A 151 -1.58 2.84 -2.03
CA PRO A 151 -1.17 4.23 -2.24
C PRO A 151 -2.34 5.21 -2.44
N ALA A 152 -3.45 4.75 -3.04
CA ALA A 152 -4.67 5.55 -3.23
C ALA A 152 -5.75 5.29 -2.16
N LEU A 153 -5.76 4.11 -1.52
CA LEU A 153 -6.76 3.75 -0.52
C LEU A 153 -6.41 4.28 0.88
N LEU A 154 -5.12 4.39 1.23
CA LEU A 154 -4.64 4.75 2.57
C LEU A 154 -4.30 6.25 2.73
N VAL A 155 -4.72 7.08 1.78
CA VAL A 155 -4.62 8.56 1.85
C VAL A 155 -5.99 9.20 1.53
N PRO A 156 -6.39 10.28 2.22
CA PRO A 156 -7.52 11.11 1.83
C PRO A 156 -7.36 11.74 0.45
N ALA A 157 -8.47 11.93 -0.25
CA ALA A 157 -8.52 12.56 -1.58
C ALA A 157 -8.04 14.04 -1.58
N GLU A 158 -8.01 14.70 -0.43
CA GLU A 158 -7.57 16.08 -0.27
C GLU A 158 -6.05 16.22 -0.08
N ASP A 159 -5.36 15.15 0.37
CA ASP A 159 -3.94 15.17 0.73
C ASP A 159 -3.06 14.32 -0.22
N GLY A 160 -3.63 13.85 -1.33
CA GLY A 160 -2.99 13.02 -2.35
C GLY A 160 -4.00 12.51 -3.38
N ASP A 161 -3.61 11.56 -4.23
CA ASP A 161 -4.52 10.90 -5.19
C ASP A 161 -5.43 9.85 -4.50
N GLY A 162 -6.09 10.26 -3.41
CA GLY A 162 -6.88 9.40 -2.54
C GLY A 162 -8.24 8.98 -3.13
N ILE A 163 -8.80 7.89 -2.61
CA ILE A 163 -10.12 7.37 -3.01
C ILE A 163 -11.26 7.95 -2.15
N LEU A 164 -11.00 8.22 -0.87
CA LEU A 164 -12.02 8.67 0.08
C LEU A 164 -11.78 10.11 0.52
N PRO A 165 -12.82 10.96 0.59
CA PRO A 165 -12.73 12.26 1.28
C PRO A 165 -12.35 12.08 2.75
N ARG A 166 -11.63 13.05 3.33
CA ARG A 166 -11.07 13.02 4.68
C ARG A 166 -12.08 12.61 5.74
N SER A 167 -13.31 13.10 5.67
CA SER A 167 -14.39 12.74 6.60
C SER A 167 -14.71 11.23 6.59
N HIS A 168 -14.88 10.65 5.40
CA HIS A 168 -15.11 9.21 5.24
C HIS A 168 -13.88 8.39 5.64
N PHE A 169 -12.68 8.87 5.30
CA PHE A 169 -11.44 8.24 5.69
C PHE A 169 -11.29 8.15 7.23
N GLN A 170 -11.46 9.27 7.93
CA GLN A 170 -11.34 9.32 9.40
C GLN A 170 -12.46 8.53 10.11
N HIS A 171 -13.70 8.58 9.62
CA HIS A 171 -14.83 7.89 10.28
C HIS A 171 -14.97 6.40 9.91
N ARG A 172 -14.39 5.92 8.80
CA ARG A 172 -14.55 4.53 8.34
C ARG A 172 -13.23 3.78 8.11
N MET A 173 -12.20 4.42 7.55
CA MET A 173 -10.92 3.76 7.28
C MET A 173 -10.04 3.67 8.53
N VAL A 174 -9.85 4.77 9.26
CA VAL A 174 -8.99 4.80 10.46
C VAL A 174 -9.41 3.77 11.53
N PRO A 175 -10.70 3.56 11.85
CA PRO A 175 -11.11 2.50 12.77
C PRO A 175 -10.75 1.08 12.31
N GLU A 176 -10.81 0.80 11.00
CA GLU A 176 -10.42 -0.50 10.45
C GLU A 176 -8.90 -0.69 10.45
N ILE A 177 -8.11 0.36 10.19
CA ILE A 177 -6.65 0.34 10.36
C ILE A 177 -6.29 0.05 11.82
N LEU A 178 -6.89 0.77 12.78
CA LEU A 178 -6.69 0.54 14.21
C LEU A 178 -7.12 -0.86 14.67
N ARG A 179 -8.12 -1.47 14.02
CA ARG A 179 -8.49 -2.88 14.23
C ARG A 179 -7.38 -3.81 13.72
N LEU A 180 -6.81 -3.56 12.55
CA LEU A 180 -5.72 -4.38 12.01
C LEU A 180 -4.43 -4.30 12.85
N PHE A 181 -4.14 -3.15 13.49
CA PHE A 181 -3.01 -3.08 14.45
C PHE A 181 -3.13 -4.08 15.61
N LYS A 182 -4.34 -4.52 15.99
CA LYS A 182 -4.52 -5.56 17.03
C LYS A 182 -4.19 -6.98 16.55
N VAL A 183 -4.05 -7.20 15.24
CA VAL A 183 -3.76 -8.52 14.68
C VAL A 183 -2.29 -8.86 14.94
N ARG A 184 -2.06 -9.98 15.64
CA ARG A 184 -0.73 -10.51 15.98
C ARG A 184 -0.18 -11.37 14.85
N GLU A 185 0.03 -10.76 13.70
CA GLU A 185 0.60 -11.42 12.52
C GLU A 185 1.64 -10.52 11.86
N SER A 186 2.86 -11.04 11.68
CA SER A 186 3.99 -10.28 11.13
C SER A 186 3.71 -9.77 9.72
N ALA A 187 3.18 -10.60 8.82
CA ALA A 187 2.89 -10.21 7.44
C ALA A 187 1.88 -9.03 7.36
N VAL A 188 0.78 -9.11 8.12
CA VAL A 188 -0.22 -8.02 8.22
C VAL A 188 0.41 -6.76 8.81
N ARG A 189 1.21 -6.89 9.88
CA ARG A 189 1.88 -5.76 10.52
C ARG A 189 2.88 -5.09 9.59
N THR A 190 3.71 -5.85 8.88
CA THR A 190 4.70 -5.34 7.92
C THR A 190 4.04 -4.54 6.79
N VAL A 191 2.88 -4.97 6.28
CA VAL A 191 2.11 -4.22 5.27
C VAL A 191 1.49 -2.93 5.84
N LEU A 192 0.96 -2.97 7.07
CA LEU A 192 0.50 -1.73 7.72
C LEU A 192 1.64 -0.72 7.88
N LEU A 193 2.82 -1.20 8.29
CA LEU A 193 3.97 -0.34 8.59
C LEU A 193 4.67 0.20 7.33
N SER A 194 4.69 -0.55 6.22
CA SER A 194 5.25 -0.06 4.94
C SER A 194 4.46 1.15 4.41
N HIS A 195 3.15 1.19 4.63
CA HIS A 195 2.26 2.29 4.24
C HIS A 195 1.99 3.31 5.36
N PHE A 196 2.67 3.22 6.51
CA PHE A 196 2.38 4.04 7.70
C PHE A 196 2.38 5.55 7.45
N HIS A 197 3.33 6.02 6.63
CA HIS A 197 3.48 7.42 6.22
C HIS A 197 2.23 8.00 5.52
N LEU A 198 1.41 7.15 4.88
CA LEU A 198 0.19 7.58 4.18
C LEU A 198 -0.91 7.96 5.16
N TYR A 199 -1.11 7.18 6.24
CA TYR A 199 -2.31 7.30 7.09
C TYR A 199 -2.06 7.78 8.52
N ALA A 200 -0.84 7.69 9.06
CA ALA A 200 -0.56 7.92 10.48
C ALA A 200 -1.04 9.29 10.98
N ARG A 201 -0.88 10.34 10.16
CA ARG A 201 -1.28 11.72 10.48
C ARG A 201 -2.80 11.94 10.63
N TYR A 202 -3.63 10.97 10.27
CA TYR A 202 -5.10 11.04 10.42
C TYR A 202 -5.62 10.25 11.63
N ILE A 203 -4.75 9.52 12.31
CA ILE A 203 -5.05 8.87 13.59
C ILE A 203 -5.08 9.97 14.66
N ALA A 204 -6.12 9.96 15.52
CA ALA A 204 -6.21 10.91 16.63
C ALA A 204 -4.97 10.80 17.52
N HIS A 205 -4.38 11.94 17.92
CA HIS A 205 -3.08 12.01 18.59
C HIS A 205 -2.98 11.09 19.82
N GLU A 206 -4.01 11.03 20.66
CA GLU A 206 -4.10 10.11 21.82
C GLU A 206 -3.97 8.62 21.43
N ARG A 207 -4.61 8.23 20.32
CA ARG A 207 -4.55 6.86 19.78
C ARG A 207 -3.22 6.57 19.11
N LEU A 208 -2.60 7.60 18.52
CA LEU A 208 -1.30 7.52 17.88
C LEU A 208 -0.21 7.31 18.93
N VAL A 209 -0.11 8.22 19.91
CA VAL A 209 0.91 8.26 20.96
C VAL A 209 0.83 7.07 21.93
N GLY A 210 -0.38 6.62 22.29
CA GLY A 210 -0.56 5.41 23.09
C GLY A 210 -0.57 4.16 22.20
N PHE A 211 -1.79 3.65 21.95
CA PHE A 211 -2.01 2.33 21.34
C PHE A 211 -1.20 2.04 20.05
N VAL A 212 -1.04 2.99 19.13
CA VAL A 212 -0.28 2.72 17.90
C VAL A 212 1.22 2.66 18.18
N THR A 213 1.79 3.62 18.91
CA THR A 213 3.18 3.58 19.37
C THR A 213 3.49 2.29 20.14
N ASP A 214 2.63 1.88 21.07
CA ASP A 214 2.77 0.61 21.80
C ASP A 214 2.87 -0.57 20.83
N GLU A 215 1.97 -0.67 19.86
CA GLU A 215 1.99 -1.75 18.86
C GLU A 215 3.22 -1.68 17.93
N VAL A 216 3.71 -0.49 17.58
CA VAL A 216 4.97 -0.34 16.85
C VAL A 216 6.15 -0.83 17.68
N PHE A 217 6.22 -0.49 18.98
CA PHE A 217 7.29 -0.97 19.86
C PHE A 217 7.32 -2.49 20.02
N HIS A 218 6.16 -3.17 20.07
CA HIS A 218 6.12 -4.63 20.04
C HIS A 218 6.79 -5.19 18.78
N GLY A 219 6.59 -4.55 17.62
CA GLY A 219 7.23 -4.96 16.36
C GLY A 219 8.74 -4.71 16.33
N CYS A 220 9.27 -3.77 17.10
CA CYS A 220 10.72 -3.58 17.27
C CYS A 220 11.40 -4.69 18.07
N HIS A 221 10.64 -5.55 18.77
CA HIS A 221 11.13 -6.67 19.58
C HIS A 221 10.83 -8.04 18.95
N ASP A 222 10.38 -8.06 17.68
CA ASP A 222 10.11 -9.31 16.97
C ASP A 222 11.40 -10.02 16.53
N SER A 223 11.28 -11.31 16.21
CA SER A 223 12.33 -12.13 15.61
C SER A 223 12.55 -11.86 14.11
N ASP A 224 11.55 -11.35 13.40
CA ASP A 224 11.65 -11.02 11.98
C ASP A 224 12.29 -9.64 11.76
N ASN A 225 13.52 -9.65 11.23
CA ASN A 225 14.28 -8.45 10.84
C ASN A 225 13.50 -7.51 9.90
N HIS A 226 12.62 -8.02 9.03
CA HIS A 226 11.81 -7.18 8.15
C HIS A 226 10.76 -6.39 8.93
N LEU A 227 10.07 -7.04 9.88
CA LEU A 227 9.12 -6.39 10.78
C LEU A 227 9.81 -5.41 11.73
N VAL A 228 10.95 -5.78 12.32
CA VAL A 228 11.75 -4.87 13.17
C VAL A 228 12.15 -3.62 12.39
N ALA A 229 12.67 -3.78 11.18
CA ALA A 229 13.05 -2.65 10.32
C ALA A 229 11.84 -1.80 9.88
N ALA A 230 10.68 -2.40 9.62
CA ALA A 230 9.46 -1.65 9.32
C ALA A 230 8.97 -0.84 10.55
N SER A 231 9.06 -1.42 11.73
CA SER A 231 8.65 -0.81 13.01
C SER A 231 9.56 0.38 13.37
N LEU A 232 10.87 0.23 13.22
CA LEU A 232 11.84 1.32 13.42
C LEU A 232 11.60 2.50 12.47
N ARG A 233 11.22 2.25 11.20
CA ARG A 233 10.83 3.33 10.27
C ARG A 233 9.53 4.01 10.68
N ALA A 234 8.55 3.25 11.19
CA ALA A 234 7.31 3.82 11.73
C ALA A 234 7.55 4.66 12.99
N LEU A 235 8.51 4.31 13.85
CA LEU A 235 8.93 5.16 14.98
C LEU A 235 9.48 6.51 14.51
N ALA A 236 10.28 6.55 13.43
CA ALA A 236 10.76 7.82 12.87
C ALA A 236 9.59 8.71 12.41
N ILE A 237 8.60 8.14 11.71
CA ILE A 237 7.39 8.85 11.29
C ILE A 237 6.54 9.30 12.51
N LEU A 238 6.46 8.48 13.56
CA LEU A 238 5.80 8.87 14.81
C LEU A 238 6.48 10.08 15.46
N VAL A 239 7.82 10.12 15.50
CA VAL A 239 8.59 11.27 16.01
C VAL A 239 8.36 12.53 15.17
N GLU A 240 8.25 12.42 13.84
CA GLU A 240 7.92 13.55 12.95
C GLU A 240 6.52 14.13 13.22
N ILE A 241 5.53 13.30 13.60
CA ILE A 241 4.13 13.71 13.79
C ILE A 241 3.84 14.16 15.23
N ALA A 242 4.35 13.44 16.22
CA ALA A 242 4.02 13.62 17.64
C ALA A 242 5.15 14.24 18.48
N GLY A 243 6.36 14.37 17.92
CA GLY A 243 7.55 14.78 18.64
C GLY A 243 8.23 13.63 19.37
N ALA A 244 9.54 13.77 19.61
CA ALA A 244 10.32 12.73 20.27
C ALA A 244 9.87 12.48 21.72
N ASP A 245 9.50 13.53 22.47
CA ASP A 245 9.07 13.44 23.87
C ASP A 245 7.79 12.62 24.09
N ALA A 246 6.96 12.47 23.06
CA ALA A 246 5.74 11.67 23.11
C ALA A 246 5.96 10.19 22.71
N VAL A 247 7.04 9.90 21.99
CA VAL A 247 7.25 8.59 21.33
C VAL A 247 8.41 7.81 21.95
N CYS A 248 9.47 8.49 22.36
CA CYS A 248 10.64 7.86 22.95
C CYS A 248 10.42 7.59 24.45
N PRO A 249 10.52 6.34 24.95
CA PRO A 249 10.35 6.02 26.36
C PRO A 249 11.55 6.39 27.25
N TRP A 250 12.60 6.99 26.67
CA TRP A 250 13.83 7.42 27.36
C TRP A 250 13.92 8.94 27.42
N PRO A 251 14.56 9.52 28.46
CA PRO A 251 14.70 10.97 28.58
C PRO A 251 15.51 11.56 27.42
N ILE A 252 14.97 12.60 26.80
CA ILE A 252 15.64 13.34 25.73
C ILE A 252 16.44 14.49 26.34
N SER A 253 17.67 14.65 25.88
CA SER A 253 18.57 15.73 26.29
C SER A 253 19.38 16.23 25.09
N LYS A 254 19.81 17.49 25.14
CA LYS A 254 20.61 18.08 24.07
C LYS A 254 22.07 17.65 24.20
N ILE A 255 22.44 16.59 23.47
CA ILE A 255 23.82 16.08 23.42
C ILE A 255 24.65 16.80 22.35
N PHE A 256 24.05 17.17 21.22
CA PHE A 256 24.74 17.79 20.09
C PHE A 256 24.67 19.32 20.13
N ALA A 257 25.81 19.98 19.87
CA ALA A 257 25.89 21.43 19.71
C ALA A 257 25.33 21.90 18.36
N ASN A 258 24.76 23.11 18.31
CA ASN A 258 24.24 23.69 17.06
C ASN A 258 25.41 24.30 16.27
N GLY A 259 26.16 23.49 15.52
CA GLY A 259 27.27 23.95 14.65
C GLY A 259 26.84 24.74 13.40
N SER A 260 25.65 25.34 13.39
CA SER A 260 25.16 26.12 12.25
C SER A 260 25.86 27.49 12.26
N PRO A 261 26.44 27.95 11.13
CA PRO A 261 27.04 29.27 11.07
C PRO A 261 25.97 30.33 11.40
N LEU A 262 26.29 31.20 12.36
CA LEU A 262 25.38 32.26 12.81
C LEU A 262 25.11 33.21 11.63
N HIS A 263 23.93 33.09 11.01
CA HIS A 263 23.44 34.18 10.17
C HIS A 263 23.03 35.31 11.11
N GLU A 264 23.84 36.36 11.16
CA GLU A 264 23.81 37.41 12.16
C GLU A 264 22.56 38.30 11.99
N HIS A 265 21.42 37.82 12.49
CA HIS A 265 20.20 38.60 12.58
C HIS A 265 20.37 39.71 13.62
N ARG A 266 20.82 40.85 13.09
CA ARG A 266 20.89 42.19 13.70
C ARG A 266 19.87 42.37 14.83
N ILE A 267 20.32 42.22 16.08
CA ILE A 267 19.49 42.43 17.27
C ILE A 267 19.14 43.92 17.36
N SER A 268 17.88 44.25 17.10
CA SER A 268 17.32 45.55 17.46
C SER A 268 17.01 45.55 18.95
N ASN A 269 17.85 46.21 19.73
CA ASN A 269 17.74 46.30 21.20
C ASN A 269 16.33 46.70 21.67
N ILE A 270 15.69 45.85 22.48
CA ILE A 270 14.73 46.28 23.49
C ILE A 270 15.20 45.73 24.83
N VAL A 271 15.70 46.64 25.67
CA VAL A 271 16.14 46.36 27.04
C VAL A 271 14.92 46.22 27.95
N ARG A 272 14.94 45.21 28.83
CA ARG A 272 14.49 45.30 30.22
C ARG A 272 15.01 44.11 31.04
N ASP A 273 15.51 44.42 32.23
CA ASP A 273 16.03 43.49 33.25
C ASP A 273 14.94 42.49 33.68
N ASP A 274 15.25 41.27 34.15
CA ASP A 274 15.82 41.07 35.50
C ASP A 274 16.40 39.64 35.73
N ASN A 275 17.48 39.57 36.51
CA ASN A 275 17.93 38.47 37.38
C ASN A 275 17.69 36.98 36.98
N ILE A 276 18.74 36.31 36.45
CA ILE A 276 19.03 34.89 36.77
C ILE A 276 20.50 34.73 37.18
N LYS A 277 20.73 33.92 38.21
CA LYS A 277 22.01 33.73 38.90
C LYS A 277 23.08 33.05 38.02
N THR A 278 24.30 33.56 38.14
CA THR A 278 25.54 32.87 37.75
C THR A 278 25.62 31.47 38.37
N TRP A 279 25.91 30.48 37.52
CA TRP A 279 26.51 29.20 37.93
C TRP A 279 27.97 29.22 37.48
N SER A 280 28.85 28.62 38.28
CA SER A 280 30.31 28.73 38.12
C SER A 280 30.84 27.89 36.96
N ASP A 281 31.63 28.51 36.10
CA ASP A 281 32.43 27.83 35.08
C ASP A 281 33.62 27.10 35.72
N GLU A 282 33.59 25.78 35.73
CA GLU A 282 34.79 24.93 35.75
C GLU A 282 34.65 23.86 34.65
N GLU A 283 35.72 23.68 33.87
CA GLU A 283 35.84 22.77 32.70
C GLU A 283 34.98 23.09 31.44
N ILE A 284 35.24 24.25 30.82
CA ILE A 284 35.19 24.37 29.35
C ILE A 284 36.63 24.25 28.83
N ALA A 285 36.91 23.21 28.03
CA ALA A 285 38.19 23.06 27.36
C ALA A 285 38.31 24.11 26.23
N ASP A 286 39.32 24.99 26.33
CA ASP A 286 39.58 26.06 25.36
C ASP A 286 40.36 25.54 24.14
N TRP A 287 39.63 25.11 23.11
CA TRP A 287 40.21 24.57 21.87
C TRP A 287 40.73 25.65 20.88
N ASN A 288 40.63 26.94 21.22
CA ASN A 288 40.97 28.05 20.32
C ASN A 288 42.40 28.61 20.50
N ASN A 289 43.28 27.90 21.21
CA ASN A 289 44.61 28.39 21.58
C ASN A 289 45.79 27.59 20.94
N ASP A 290 45.59 26.99 19.76
CA ASP A 290 46.69 26.48 18.93
C ASP A 290 47.21 27.59 17.98
N PRO A 291 48.48 28.07 18.13
CA PRO A 291 49.00 29.17 17.32
C PRO A 291 49.34 28.82 15.86
N SER A 292 49.11 27.58 15.40
CA SER A 292 49.62 27.10 14.11
C SER A 292 48.90 27.61 12.85
N TRP A 293 47.79 28.35 12.97
CA TRP A 293 46.96 28.79 11.81
C TRP A 293 46.88 30.33 11.67
N SER A 294 48.00 31.05 11.72
CA SER A 294 47.99 32.51 11.50
C SER A 294 49.25 33.05 10.82
N ALA A 295 49.31 32.87 9.50
CA ALA A 295 50.05 33.71 8.56
C ALA A 295 49.50 33.47 7.14
N ASP A 296 49.39 34.40 6.21
CA ASP A 296 49.45 35.87 6.17
C ASP A 296 49.19 36.17 4.68
N TRP A 297 47.93 36.40 4.29
CA TRP A 297 47.58 36.74 2.90
C TRP A 297 47.31 38.24 2.81
N LYS A 298 48.36 39.00 2.50
CA LYS A 298 48.23 40.41 2.14
C LYS A 298 47.62 40.55 0.74
N ALA A 299 46.77 41.55 0.60
CA ALA A 299 46.20 41.99 -0.65
C ALA A 299 47.21 42.82 -1.48
N ASP A 300 46.71 43.37 -2.59
CA ASP A 300 47.32 44.22 -3.63
C ASP A 300 47.61 43.41 -4.93
N ASP A 301 47.15 43.79 -6.14
CA ASP A 301 46.66 45.08 -6.64
C ASP A 301 45.50 44.98 -7.67
N LYS A 302 44.80 46.10 -7.87
CA LYS A 302 43.89 46.45 -9.00
C LYS A 302 44.58 47.58 -9.82
N PRO A 303 44.17 48.02 -11.05
CA PRO A 303 42.81 48.57 -11.31
C PRO A 303 42.27 48.58 -12.78
N SER A 304 41.01 49.06 -12.93
CA SER A 304 40.41 49.79 -14.11
C SER A 304 40.30 49.05 -15.47
N TYR A 305 39.32 49.25 -16.38
CA TYR A 305 38.23 50.24 -16.61
C TYR A 305 37.13 49.58 -17.52
N GLU A 306 35.91 50.07 -17.80
CA GLU A 306 35.15 51.27 -17.36
C GLU A 306 33.62 50.97 -17.20
N LEU A 307 32.79 51.29 -18.22
CA LEU A 307 31.31 51.24 -18.39
C LEU A 307 31.03 50.88 -19.88
N GLU A 308 29.85 50.40 -20.33
CA GLU A 308 28.60 51.16 -20.53
C GLU A 308 27.33 50.27 -20.62
N SER A 309 26.18 50.94 -20.54
CA SER A 309 24.80 50.43 -20.64
C SER A 309 24.28 50.31 -22.08
N GLU A 310 23.29 49.43 -22.33
CA GLU A 310 21.92 49.84 -22.71
C GLU A 310 20.97 48.63 -22.87
N ALA A 311 19.70 48.88 -23.23
CA ALA A 311 18.56 47.98 -23.04
C ALA A 311 17.86 47.56 -24.36
N ALA A 312 16.70 46.90 -24.20
CA ALA A 312 15.58 46.81 -25.15
C ALA A 312 15.46 45.59 -26.11
N THR A 313 14.61 44.63 -25.69
CA THR A 313 13.43 44.05 -26.40
C THR A 313 13.45 43.53 -27.85
N GLN A 314 12.63 42.47 -28.04
CA GLN A 314 11.96 42.01 -29.29
C GLN A 314 12.84 41.33 -30.36
N SER A 315 12.36 40.39 -31.20
CA SER A 315 11.17 39.52 -31.16
C SER A 315 11.19 38.51 -32.33
N CYS A 316 10.48 37.39 -32.18
CA CYS A 316 9.94 36.52 -33.24
C CYS A 316 10.88 35.67 -34.12
N GLU A 317 10.38 34.46 -34.40
CA GLU A 317 10.80 33.54 -35.46
C GLU A 317 10.45 34.11 -36.86
N PRO A 318 10.90 33.47 -37.96
CA PRO A 318 10.05 32.40 -38.52
C PRO A 318 10.78 31.15 -39.02
N GLU A 319 9.97 30.14 -39.32
CA GLU A 319 10.30 28.82 -39.86
C GLU A 319 11.06 28.86 -41.21
N SER A 320 11.84 27.82 -41.52
CA SER A 320 11.46 26.84 -42.57
C SER A 320 12.57 25.86 -43.01
N GLU A 321 12.11 24.68 -43.42
CA GLU A 321 12.73 23.67 -44.29
C GLU A 321 13.90 22.78 -43.80
N ALA A 322 13.91 21.56 -44.37
CA ALA A 322 14.55 20.38 -43.81
C ALA A 322 15.56 19.75 -44.78
N VAL A 323 16.65 19.17 -44.23
CA VAL A 323 17.39 18.09 -44.90
C VAL A 323 17.78 17.01 -43.88
N THR A 324 17.37 15.78 -44.17
CA THR A 324 17.72 14.56 -43.43
C THR A 324 19.19 14.18 -43.61
N GLN A 325 19.93 13.93 -42.52
CA GLN A 325 21.14 13.08 -42.55
C GLN A 325 21.51 12.54 -41.16
N SER A 326 21.85 11.26 -41.11
CA SER A 326 22.13 10.46 -39.91
C SER A 326 23.61 10.47 -39.49
N PRO A 327 23.95 10.44 -38.19
CA PRO A 327 25.29 10.12 -37.72
C PRO A 327 25.41 8.70 -37.11
N SER A 328 26.60 8.12 -37.29
CA SER A 328 27.02 6.75 -36.93
C SER A 328 27.45 6.61 -35.45
N PRO A 329 27.64 5.38 -34.91
CA PRO A 329 27.87 5.18 -33.47
C PRO A 329 29.29 5.53 -33.00
N VAL A 330 29.37 6.14 -31.82
CA VAL A 330 30.62 6.47 -31.12
C VAL A 330 31.22 5.22 -30.46
N LYS A 331 32.54 5.04 -30.61
CA LYS A 331 33.30 3.94 -29.99
C LYS A 331 33.92 4.39 -28.66
N PHE A 332 33.80 3.56 -27.62
CA PHE A 332 34.53 3.72 -26.37
C PHE A 332 35.98 3.21 -26.51
N PRO A 333 36.99 3.88 -25.93
CA PRO A 333 38.37 3.40 -25.92
C PRO A 333 38.67 2.50 -24.72
N THR A 334 39.18 1.30 -25.00
CA THR A 334 39.73 0.37 -24.01
C THR A 334 41.15 0.79 -23.61
N SER A 335 41.47 0.88 -22.32
CA SER A 335 42.85 1.13 -21.85
C SER A 335 43.59 -0.15 -21.48
N THR A 336 44.64 -0.47 -22.21
CA THR A 336 45.58 -1.56 -21.92
C THR A 336 46.52 -1.19 -20.76
N LEU A 337 46.76 -2.15 -19.86
CA LEU A 337 47.81 -2.09 -18.83
C LEU A 337 49.20 -2.13 -19.47
N ASN A 338 50.07 -1.18 -19.10
CA ASN A 338 51.51 -1.22 -19.38
C ASN A 338 52.30 -1.03 -18.08
N THR A 339 53.08 -2.04 -17.71
CA THR A 339 54.12 -1.97 -16.67
C THR A 339 55.40 -1.39 -17.26
N SER A 340 56.06 -0.44 -16.56
CA SER A 340 57.53 -0.43 -16.35
C SER A 340 58.08 0.84 -15.68
N SER A 341 59.17 0.63 -14.94
CA SER A 341 60.25 1.56 -14.57
C SER A 341 59.96 2.81 -13.71
N THR A 342 60.52 2.76 -12.50
CA THR A 342 60.95 3.88 -11.66
C THR A 342 61.82 4.92 -12.39
N LEU A 343 61.61 6.21 -12.12
CA LEU A 343 62.68 7.19 -11.88
C LEU A 343 62.14 8.44 -11.14
N VAL A 344 63.03 9.15 -10.45
CA VAL A 344 62.73 10.23 -9.48
C VAL A 344 62.21 11.51 -10.15
N SER A 345 61.15 12.13 -9.60
CA SER A 345 60.81 13.54 -9.91
C SER A 345 60.14 14.27 -8.74
N LYS A 346 60.06 15.60 -8.87
CA LYS A 346 59.71 16.59 -7.83
C LYS A 346 58.23 16.51 -7.45
N LYS A 347 57.91 16.66 -6.16
CA LYS A 347 56.52 16.80 -5.68
C LYS A 347 55.86 18.03 -6.29
N SER A 348 54.77 17.83 -7.03
CA SER A 348 53.79 18.85 -7.36
C SER A 348 52.75 18.98 -6.25
N ILE A 349 52.06 20.12 -6.24
CA ILE A 349 50.83 20.34 -5.45
C ILE A 349 49.79 19.26 -5.82
N GLY A 350 48.98 18.80 -4.86
CA GLY A 350 48.00 17.72 -5.04
C GLY A 350 48.48 16.30 -4.69
N SER A 351 49.73 16.12 -4.23
CA SER A 351 50.22 14.82 -3.72
C SER A 351 49.74 14.45 -2.30
N GLU A 352 48.83 15.25 -1.73
CA GLU A 352 48.22 15.06 -0.41
C GLU A 352 46.89 14.27 -0.42
N PHE A 353 46.35 13.99 -1.62
CA PHE A 353 45.12 13.20 -1.80
C PHE A 353 45.36 11.74 -2.22
N GLU A 354 46.61 11.27 -2.19
CA GLU A 354 46.97 9.90 -2.58
C GLU A 354 46.74 8.91 -1.43
N ILE A 355 45.58 8.26 -1.43
CA ILE A 355 45.20 7.24 -0.43
C ILE A 355 46.06 5.99 -0.65
N SER A 356 47.08 5.81 0.20
CA SER A 356 47.88 4.60 0.25
C SER A 356 47.19 3.54 1.11
N VAL A 357 46.55 2.56 0.47
CA VAL A 357 45.95 1.41 1.14
C VAL A 357 47.06 0.45 1.57
N SER A 358 47.48 0.53 2.83
CA SER A 358 48.30 -0.51 3.46
C SER A 358 47.42 -1.69 3.85
N THR A 359 47.35 -2.70 2.98
CA THR A 359 46.81 -4.01 3.34
C THR A 359 47.70 -4.66 4.40
N GLN A 360 47.32 -4.51 5.67
CA GLN A 360 47.85 -5.39 6.71
C GLN A 360 47.37 -6.81 6.40
N ARG A 361 48.30 -7.71 6.09
CA ARG A 361 48.00 -9.14 6.08
C ARG A 361 47.63 -9.55 7.50
N SER A 362 46.46 -10.14 7.64
CA SER A 362 46.06 -10.82 8.86
C SER A 362 46.80 -12.15 8.99
N LEU A 363 46.91 -12.67 10.21
CA LEU A 363 47.49 -14.00 10.44
C LEU A 363 46.60 -15.12 9.82
N GLU A 364 45.35 -14.79 9.50
CA GLU A 364 44.35 -15.64 8.87
C GLU A 364 44.63 -15.85 7.37
N ASP A 365 45.25 -14.86 6.70
CA ASP A 365 45.60 -14.94 5.27
C ASP A 365 46.66 -16.00 4.98
N ASP A 366 47.66 -16.16 5.86
CA ASP A 366 48.70 -17.19 5.72
C ASP A 366 48.18 -18.60 6.10
N LEU A 367 47.13 -18.69 6.93
CA LEU A 367 46.50 -19.97 7.32
C LEU A 367 45.59 -20.56 6.23
N LEU A 368 45.12 -19.74 5.29
CA LEU A 368 44.22 -20.16 4.20
C LEU A 368 44.94 -20.34 2.85
N ALA A 369 46.21 -19.96 2.74
CA ALA A 369 46.99 -20.01 1.50
C ALA A 369 47.10 -21.42 0.87
N ASP A 370 47.13 -22.46 1.70
CA ASP A 370 47.24 -23.86 1.24
C ASP A 370 45.88 -24.51 0.88
N LEU A 371 44.75 -23.85 1.20
CA LEU A 371 43.39 -24.37 0.91
C LEU A 371 42.86 -23.87 -0.43
N THR A 372 43.58 -24.23 -1.51
CA THR A 372 43.05 -24.06 -2.88
C THR A 372 42.06 -25.18 -3.21
N PRO A 373 40.77 -24.89 -3.48
CA PRO A 373 39.84 -25.92 -3.91
C PRO A 373 40.21 -26.40 -5.32
N ASN A 374 40.43 -27.70 -5.48
CA ASN A 374 40.78 -28.31 -6.76
C ASN A 374 39.53 -28.44 -7.66
N ILE A 375 39.02 -27.31 -8.14
CA ILE A 375 37.87 -27.24 -9.03
C ILE A 375 38.33 -27.68 -10.42
N THR A 376 38.00 -28.91 -10.79
CA THR A 376 38.21 -29.39 -12.18
C THR A 376 37.24 -28.66 -13.10
N THR A 377 37.68 -27.58 -13.73
CA THR A 377 36.87 -26.78 -14.64
C THR A 377 36.66 -27.49 -15.98
N THR A 378 35.76 -28.48 -16.02
CA THR A 378 35.12 -28.87 -17.28
C THR A 378 34.40 -27.65 -17.83
N SER A 379 34.63 -27.32 -19.10
CA SER A 379 34.05 -26.11 -19.70
C SER A 379 32.52 -26.14 -19.62
N LEU A 380 31.88 -24.99 -19.34
CA LEU A 380 30.41 -24.86 -19.39
C LEU A 380 29.83 -25.31 -20.75
N ILE A 381 30.65 -25.21 -21.82
CA ILE A 381 30.32 -25.67 -23.17
C ILE A 381 30.22 -27.22 -23.22
N GLU A 382 31.11 -27.93 -22.52
CA GLU A 382 31.06 -29.39 -22.39
C GLU A 382 29.82 -29.83 -21.59
N GLN A 383 29.54 -29.16 -20.47
CA GLN A 383 28.36 -29.45 -19.65
C GLN A 383 27.05 -29.25 -20.42
N LEU A 384 26.91 -28.13 -21.16
CA LEU A 384 25.76 -27.88 -22.03
C LEU A 384 25.61 -28.94 -23.13
N SER A 385 26.71 -29.37 -23.75
CA SER A 385 26.67 -30.43 -24.78
C SER A 385 26.19 -31.77 -24.22
N SER A 386 26.55 -32.10 -22.97
CA SER A 386 26.11 -33.32 -22.29
C SER A 386 24.61 -33.31 -21.94
N LEU A 387 24.09 -32.14 -21.55
CA LEU A 387 22.65 -31.92 -21.32
C LEU A 387 21.84 -32.01 -22.61
N GLN A 388 22.34 -31.45 -23.71
CA GLN A 388 21.66 -31.50 -25.00
C GLN A 388 21.61 -32.93 -25.57
N ASN A 389 22.66 -33.73 -25.36
CA ASN A 389 22.69 -35.15 -25.73
C ASN A 389 21.74 -36.01 -24.87
N THR A 390 21.60 -35.72 -23.57
CA THR A 390 20.67 -36.46 -22.69
C THR A 390 19.20 -36.12 -22.96
N VAL A 391 18.86 -34.86 -23.27
CA VAL A 391 17.50 -34.48 -23.71
C VAL A 391 17.13 -35.18 -25.03
N ASN A 392 18.06 -35.30 -25.97
CA ASN A 392 17.85 -36.03 -27.23
C ASN A 392 17.69 -37.56 -27.02
N ALA A 393 18.33 -38.13 -25.99
CA ALA A 393 18.15 -39.54 -25.64
C ALA A 393 16.77 -39.79 -24.97
N ILE A 394 16.30 -38.86 -24.15
CA ILE A 394 15.00 -38.96 -23.46
C ILE A 394 13.83 -38.79 -24.44
N SER A 395 13.94 -37.90 -25.44
CA SER A 395 12.89 -37.72 -26.46
C SER A 395 12.74 -38.94 -27.40
N ALA A 396 13.81 -39.71 -27.60
CA ALA A 396 13.77 -40.98 -28.33
C ALA A 396 13.12 -42.14 -27.53
N ALA A 397 13.14 -42.08 -26.19
CA ALA A 397 12.68 -43.13 -25.29
C ALA A 397 11.18 -43.07 -24.99
N LYS A 398 10.33 -43.16 -26.03
CA LYS A 398 8.87 -43.19 -25.90
C LYS A 398 8.36 -44.52 -25.31
N LYS A 399 8.38 -44.67 -23.98
CA LYS A 399 7.57 -45.64 -23.19
C LYS A 399 7.60 -45.32 -21.69
N VAL A 400 6.50 -44.79 -21.16
CA VAL A 400 6.31 -44.55 -19.73
C VAL A 400 5.89 -45.87 -19.04
N PRO A 401 6.55 -46.29 -17.94
CA PRO A 401 6.08 -47.40 -17.11
C PRO A 401 5.06 -46.92 -16.06
N LEU A 402 3.87 -47.56 -16.01
CA LEU A 402 2.91 -47.39 -14.91
C LEU A 402 3.49 -47.98 -13.61
N LYS A 403 4.07 -47.14 -12.73
CA LYS A 403 4.43 -47.55 -11.34
C LYS A 403 4.22 -46.50 -10.25
N PHE A 404 3.69 -45.32 -10.56
CA PHE A 404 3.27 -44.33 -9.55
C PHE A 404 1.76 -44.08 -9.67
N ALA A 405 1.00 -45.04 -9.15
CA ALA A 405 -0.41 -44.88 -8.81
C ALA A 405 -0.54 -44.84 -7.28
N MET A 406 -1.41 -43.94 -6.81
CA MET A 406 -1.87 -43.66 -5.45
C MET A 406 -1.34 -44.49 -4.27
N VAL A 407 -0.96 -43.77 -3.20
CA VAL A 407 -1.26 -44.17 -1.83
C VAL A 407 -2.02 -43.01 -1.18
N GLU A 408 -3.24 -43.28 -0.74
CA GLU A 408 -4.02 -42.37 0.10
C GLU A 408 -3.50 -42.41 1.53
N THR A 409 -3.50 -41.26 2.21
CA THR A 409 -3.44 -41.21 3.68
C THR A 409 -4.58 -40.32 4.15
N ALA A 410 -5.29 -40.79 5.17
CA ALA A 410 -6.45 -40.14 5.76
C ALA A 410 -6.10 -39.67 7.17
N GLU A 411 -6.88 -38.69 7.66
CA GLU A 411 -6.78 -38.09 9.00
C GLU A 411 -5.48 -37.26 9.18
N GLU A 412 -5.48 -36.08 9.79
CA GLU A 412 -6.38 -35.55 10.82
C GLU A 412 -7.07 -34.24 10.39
N ALA A 413 -8.32 -34.05 10.80
CA ALA A 413 -9.08 -32.81 10.61
C ALA A 413 -9.48 -32.23 11.97
N GLU A 414 -8.63 -31.36 12.54
CA GLU A 414 -9.02 -30.56 13.71
C GLU A 414 -9.91 -29.40 13.25
N GLY A 415 -11.19 -29.50 13.60
CA GLY A 415 -12.20 -28.50 13.28
C GLY A 415 -12.08 -27.27 14.17
N TRP A 416 -12.19 -26.09 13.57
CA TRP A 416 -12.39 -24.84 14.28
C TRP A 416 -13.89 -24.69 14.59
N GLU A 417 -14.30 -25.06 15.79
CA GLU A 417 -15.66 -24.80 16.27
C GLU A 417 -15.89 -23.29 16.45
N GLU A 418 -16.88 -22.74 15.75
CA GLU A 418 -17.46 -21.45 16.07
C GLU A 418 -18.29 -21.57 17.35
N ASN A 419 -17.74 -21.17 18.50
CA ASN A 419 -18.56 -20.88 19.67
C ASN A 419 -19.25 -19.50 19.47
N VAL A 420 -20.47 -19.54 18.95
CA VAL A 420 -21.38 -18.39 18.91
C VAL A 420 -22.24 -18.43 20.18
N ASP A 421 -21.94 -17.55 21.14
CA ASP A 421 -22.80 -17.34 22.32
C ASP A 421 -24.10 -16.61 21.92
N GLU A 422 -25.06 -17.35 21.36
CA GLU A 422 -26.46 -16.93 21.31
C GLU A 422 -27.15 -17.22 22.65
N ASN A 423 -27.19 -16.25 23.55
CA ASN A 423 -28.16 -16.30 24.64
C ASN A 423 -28.49 -14.91 25.22
N LEU A 424 -29.55 -14.27 24.71
CA LEU A 424 -30.31 -13.22 25.41
C LEU A 424 -31.64 -12.92 24.69
N THR A 425 -32.66 -13.73 24.97
CA THR A 425 -34.06 -13.32 24.76
C THR A 425 -34.90 -13.60 26.01
N SER A 426 -35.67 -12.58 26.40
CA SER A 426 -36.96 -12.69 27.09
C SER A 426 -37.02 -13.33 28.48
N ILE A 427 -36.92 -12.51 29.53
CA ILE A 427 -37.74 -12.67 30.74
C ILE A 427 -38.48 -11.35 31.02
N GLU A 428 -39.73 -11.30 30.58
CA GLU A 428 -40.79 -10.50 31.21
C GLU A 428 -41.88 -11.48 31.64
N ASP A 429 -42.15 -11.58 32.96
CA ASP A 429 -43.46 -11.33 33.59
C ASP A 429 -43.47 -11.84 35.05
N VAL A 430 -44.46 -11.37 35.82
CA VAL A 430 -44.92 -11.78 37.16
C VAL A 430 -44.12 -11.25 38.36
N GLY A 431 -44.73 -10.33 39.12
CA GLY A 431 -44.28 -10.10 40.50
C GLY A 431 -44.72 -8.87 41.29
N MET A 432 -45.99 -8.43 41.25
CA MET A 432 -46.47 -7.51 42.31
C MET A 432 -46.39 -8.18 43.70
N LYS A 433 -45.68 -7.57 44.66
CA LYS A 433 -46.03 -7.58 46.11
C LYS A 433 -45.16 -6.63 46.94
N GLU A 434 -45.71 -5.45 47.19
CA GLU A 434 -46.05 -4.89 48.51
C GLU A 434 -45.27 -5.28 49.79
N VAL A 435 -45.13 -4.29 50.70
CA VAL A 435 -44.65 -4.36 52.11
C VAL A 435 -43.11 -4.47 52.23
N LYS A 436 -42.37 -3.55 52.87
CA LYS A 436 -42.69 -2.83 54.12
C LYS A 436 -42.01 -1.47 54.23
#